data_AF-A0A9Q4H9N5-F1
#
_entry.id   AF-A0A9Q4H9N5-F1
#
_cell.length_a   1.000
_cell.length_b   1.000
_cell.length_c   1.000
_cell.angle_alpha   90.00
_cell.angle_beta   90.00
_cell.angle_gamma   90.00
#
_symmetry.space_group_name_H-M   'P 1'
#
loop_
_entity.id
_entity.type
_entity.pdbx_description
1 polymer ?
#
loop_
_entity_poly.entity_id
_entity_poly.type
_entity_poly.pdbx_seq_one_letter_code
_entity_poly.pdbx_strand_id
1 'polypeptide(L)'
;MAAPQVNWRKQDNSGAVSSWNIGTIDAGTPSSDFGVLIWNNFGGTTDLSTMTNCTITTKDSAGGNTGELVTNQWVQVTVVSAGETGRTNIGGLTTHPIQASGNTTNEDGTFSPNANEILGVKNNGNKESAKGNFAEVILRADVPGNATAGNVAFLTRVAYQYV
;
A
#
# COMPACT_ATOMS: atom_id res chain seq x y z
N MET A 1 -22.62 8.38 0.62
CA MET A 1 -21.44 8.65 -0.24
C MET A 1 -21.08 7.36 -0.96
N ALA A 2 -20.52 7.41 -2.17
CA ALA A 2 -20.15 6.19 -2.91
C ALA A 2 -18.90 5.54 -2.29
N ALA A 3 -18.80 4.21 -2.35
CA ALA A 3 -17.70 3.47 -1.72
C ALA A 3 -16.33 3.84 -2.33
N PRO A 4 -15.23 3.76 -1.55
CA PRO A 4 -13.88 4.01 -2.06
C PRO A 4 -13.52 3.11 -3.26
N GLN A 5 -12.73 3.65 -4.18
CA GLN A 5 -12.21 2.89 -5.33
C GLN A 5 -10.70 2.79 -5.25
N VAL A 6 -10.22 1.65 -4.72
CA VAL A 6 -8.80 1.40 -4.50
C VAL A 6 -8.09 1.03 -5.80
N ASN A 7 -7.02 1.73 -6.13
CA ASN A 7 -6.18 1.46 -7.30
C ASN A 7 -4.71 1.37 -6.91
N TRP A 8 -4.04 0.29 -7.33
CA TRP A 8 -2.60 0.11 -7.13
C TRP A 8 -1.87 0.57 -8.37
N ARG A 9 -0.91 1.48 -8.20
CA ARG A 9 -0.12 2.04 -9.30
C ARG A 9 1.36 1.98 -8.98
N LYS A 10 2.18 2.03 -10.04
CA LYS A 10 3.64 2.12 -9.91
C LYS A 10 4.00 3.40 -9.15
N GLN A 11 5.15 3.40 -8.48
CA GLN A 11 5.61 4.56 -7.69
C GLN A 11 5.69 5.87 -8.49
N ASP A 12 6.06 5.76 -9.77
CA ASP A 12 6.13 6.86 -10.75
C ASP A 12 4.75 7.23 -11.34
N ASN A 13 3.68 6.56 -10.89
CA ASN A 13 2.31 6.71 -11.36
C ASN A 13 2.09 6.37 -12.86
N SER A 14 3.07 5.78 -13.56
CA SER A 14 3.03 5.55 -15.01
C SER A 14 2.00 4.50 -15.45
N GLY A 15 1.58 3.61 -14.55
CA GLY A 15 0.62 2.55 -14.86
C GLY A 15 0.10 1.84 -13.62
N ALA A 16 -0.95 1.03 -13.83
CA ALA A 16 -1.48 0.14 -12.81
C ALA A 16 -0.50 -1.00 -12.50
N VAL A 17 -0.57 -1.50 -11.27
CA VAL A 17 0.18 -2.67 -10.79
C VAL A 17 -0.77 -3.83 -10.66
N SER A 18 -0.56 -4.89 -11.43
CA SER A 18 -1.37 -6.12 -11.39
C SER A 18 -0.82 -7.15 -10.41
N SER A 19 0.50 -7.21 -10.21
CA SER A 19 1.15 -8.13 -9.28
C SER A 19 2.50 -7.60 -8.80
N TRP A 20 2.96 -8.13 -7.67
CA TRP A 20 4.32 -7.95 -7.18
C TRP A 20 5.12 -9.23 -7.38
N ASN A 21 6.07 -9.21 -8.33
CA ASN A 21 6.93 -10.35 -8.63
C ASN A 21 8.33 -10.08 -8.05
N ILE A 22 8.71 -10.85 -7.02
CA ILE A 22 10.01 -10.69 -6.33
C ILE A 22 11.13 -11.42 -7.07
N GLY A 23 10.79 -12.44 -7.85
CA GLY A 23 11.77 -13.32 -8.50
C GLY A 23 12.39 -14.31 -7.52
N THR A 24 13.57 -14.82 -7.87
CA THR A 24 14.36 -15.71 -7.00
C THR A 24 15.30 -14.86 -6.15
N ILE A 25 15.29 -15.09 -4.84
CA ILE A 25 16.20 -14.47 -3.89
C ILE A 25 16.80 -15.55 -2.99
N ASP A 26 18.05 -15.35 -2.61
CA ASP A 26 18.72 -16.24 -1.66
C ASP A 26 18.26 -15.96 -0.24
N ALA A 27 18.02 -17.01 0.54
CA ALA A 27 17.69 -16.87 1.95
C ALA A 27 18.79 -16.10 2.70
N GLY A 28 18.39 -15.19 3.57
CA GLY A 28 19.29 -14.26 4.26
C GLY A 28 19.69 -13.04 3.43
N THR A 29 19.26 -12.96 2.16
CA THR A 29 19.44 -11.78 1.32
C THR A 29 18.09 -11.14 1.03
N PRO A 30 17.91 -9.86 1.35
CA PRO A 30 16.66 -9.18 1.08
C PRO A 30 16.51 -8.77 -0.40
N SER A 31 15.28 -8.71 -0.88
CA SER A 31 14.93 -8.36 -2.26
C SER A 31 15.24 -6.90 -2.61
N SER A 32 15.10 -6.57 -3.90
CA SER A 32 14.97 -5.18 -4.33
C SER A 32 13.69 -4.55 -3.77
N ASP A 33 13.74 -3.23 -3.58
CA ASP A 33 12.58 -2.45 -3.15
C ASP A 33 11.51 -2.39 -4.25
N PHE A 34 10.25 -2.47 -3.83
CA PHE A 34 9.07 -2.37 -4.69
C PHE A 34 8.18 -1.21 -4.22
N GLY A 35 8.33 -0.06 -4.86
CA GLY A 35 7.53 1.12 -4.59
C GLY A 35 6.19 1.10 -5.32
N VAL A 36 5.11 1.39 -4.59
CA VAL A 36 3.75 1.49 -5.14
C VAL A 36 2.95 2.63 -4.52
N LEU A 37 1.99 3.13 -5.28
CA LEU A 37 0.98 4.08 -4.84
C LEU A 37 -0.34 3.34 -4.65
N ILE A 38 -0.94 3.50 -3.47
CA ILE A 38 -2.26 2.98 -3.12
C ILE A 38 -3.23 4.15 -3.16
N TRP A 39 -3.99 4.25 -4.24
CA TRP A 39 -4.93 5.34 -4.50
C TRP A 39 -6.34 5.04 -4.01
N ASN A 40 -7.05 6.09 -3.60
CA ASN A 40 -8.50 6.14 -3.53
C ASN A 40 -9.02 7.17 -4.55
N ASN A 41 -9.98 6.75 -5.39
CA ASN A 41 -10.60 7.58 -6.43
C ASN A 41 -9.63 8.11 -7.51
N PHE A 42 -8.69 7.28 -8.01
CA PHE A 42 -7.71 7.71 -9.02
C PHE A 42 -8.38 8.28 -10.27
N GLY A 43 -8.14 9.55 -10.58
CA GLY A 43 -8.67 10.20 -11.79
C GLY A 43 -10.20 10.33 -11.82
N GLY A 44 -10.87 10.21 -10.67
CA GLY A 44 -12.32 10.26 -10.58
C GLY A 44 -12.88 11.68 -10.73
N THR A 45 -14.05 11.78 -11.36
CA THR A 45 -14.75 13.05 -11.62
C THR A 45 -15.76 13.43 -10.53
N THR A 46 -16.07 12.51 -9.61
CA THR A 46 -16.98 12.70 -8.48
C THR A 46 -16.31 12.27 -7.19
N ASP A 47 -16.70 12.87 -6.07
CA ASP A 47 -16.18 12.48 -4.76
C ASP A 47 -16.68 11.09 -4.34
N LEU A 48 -15.78 10.31 -3.77
CA LEU A 48 -16.03 9.05 -3.09
C LEU A 48 -15.77 9.20 -1.59
N SER A 49 -16.17 8.19 -0.83
CA SER A 49 -15.90 8.13 0.62
C SER A 49 -14.40 8.13 0.90
N THR A 50 -14.00 8.78 1.98
CA THR A 50 -12.61 8.75 2.44
C THR A 50 -12.32 7.40 3.08
N MET A 51 -11.17 6.80 2.75
CA MET A 51 -10.70 5.62 3.46
C MET A 51 -10.09 6.06 4.78
N THR A 52 -10.54 5.45 5.88
CA THR A 52 -10.08 5.73 7.24
C THR A 52 -9.53 4.47 7.89
N ASN A 53 -8.68 4.64 8.91
CA ASN A 53 -7.99 3.53 9.58
C ASN A 53 -7.27 2.59 8.60
N CYS A 54 -6.62 3.18 7.59
CA CYS A 54 -5.98 2.42 6.53
C CYS A 54 -4.76 1.67 7.08
N THR A 55 -4.70 0.36 6.83
CA THR A 55 -3.53 -0.47 7.17
C THR A 55 -3.15 -1.40 6.02
N ILE A 56 -1.88 -1.81 5.99
CA ILE A 56 -1.32 -2.77 5.04
C ILE A 56 -0.76 -3.99 5.76
N THR A 57 -0.93 -5.17 5.16
CA THR A 57 -0.34 -6.42 5.62
C THR A 57 -0.18 -7.41 4.47
N THR A 58 0.40 -8.58 4.75
CA THR A 58 0.44 -9.72 3.84
C THR A 58 -0.44 -10.85 4.33
N LYS A 59 -0.98 -11.62 3.38
CA LYS A 59 -1.81 -12.81 3.59
C LYS A 59 -1.28 -13.94 2.72
N ASP A 60 -1.67 -15.18 3.02
CA ASP A 60 -1.41 -16.28 2.10
C ASP A 60 -2.22 -16.11 0.79
N SER A 61 -1.94 -16.97 -0.18
CA SER A 61 -2.62 -16.96 -1.48
C SER A 61 -4.14 -17.19 -1.40
N ALA A 62 -4.64 -17.78 -0.30
CA ALA A 62 -6.07 -17.96 -0.03
C ALA A 62 -6.67 -16.81 0.80
N GLY A 63 -5.87 -15.81 1.16
CA GLY A 63 -6.28 -14.65 1.95
C GLY A 63 -6.31 -14.86 3.47
N GLY A 64 -5.78 -15.99 3.95
CA GLY A 64 -5.60 -16.32 5.35
C GLY A 64 -4.30 -15.78 5.95
N ASN A 65 -4.09 -16.11 7.23
CA ASN A 65 -2.90 -15.72 7.99
C ASN A 65 -1.93 -16.91 8.16
N THR A 66 -1.82 -17.75 7.13
CA THR A 66 -1.00 -18.96 7.17
C THR A 66 0.21 -18.86 6.25
N GLY A 67 1.06 -19.87 6.26
CA GLY A 67 2.26 -19.89 5.42
C GLY A 67 3.42 -19.12 6.04
N GLU A 68 4.62 -19.62 5.78
CA GLU A 68 5.86 -19.20 6.45
C GLU A 68 6.13 -17.70 6.29
N LEU A 69 5.94 -17.16 5.09
CA LEU A 69 6.14 -15.73 4.79
C LEU A 69 5.26 -14.80 5.63
N VAL A 70 4.03 -15.24 5.90
CA VAL A 70 3.04 -14.44 6.62
C VAL A 70 3.26 -14.57 8.12
N THR A 71 3.47 -15.79 8.63
CA THR A 71 3.65 -16.03 10.07
C THR A 71 4.97 -15.50 10.59
N ASN A 72 6.03 -15.55 9.77
CA ASN A 72 7.35 -15.05 10.12
C ASN A 72 7.61 -13.63 9.59
N GLN A 73 6.59 -12.98 9.01
CA GLN A 73 6.59 -11.57 8.61
C GLN A 73 7.78 -11.19 7.72
N TRP A 74 8.00 -11.92 6.62
CA TRP A 74 9.15 -11.68 5.75
C TRP A 74 9.01 -10.41 4.91
N VAL A 75 7.83 -9.78 4.88
CA VAL A 75 7.64 -8.55 4.12
C VAL A 75 7.82 -7.35 5.03
N GLN A 76 8.68 -6.45 4.61
CA GLN A 76 8.91 -5.13 5.21
C GLN A 76 8.18 -4.06 4.43
N VAL A 77 7.66 -3.07 5.14
CA VAL A 77 7.06 -1.87 4.56
C VAL A 77 7.70 -0.59 5.12
N THR A 78 7.82 0.41 4.26
CA THR A 78 8.09 1.81 4.62
C THR A 78 7.02 2.68 3.97
N VAL A 79 6.35 3.52 4.75
CA VAL A 79 5.32 4.45 4.27
C VAL A 79 5.96 5.81 4.03
N VAL A 80 6.45 6.00 2.81
CA VAL A 80 7.14 7.23 2.39
C VAL A 80 6.22 8.44 2.52
N SER A 81 4.92 8.27 2.24
CA SER A 81 3.94 9.33 2.43
C SER A 81 3.77 9.72 3.91
N ALA A 82 4.04 8.84 4.87
CA ALA A 82 4.06 9.20 6.28
C ALA A 82 5.38 9.86 6.73
N GLY A 83 6.35 10.04 5.80
CA GLY A 83 7.71 10.50 6.13
C GLY A 83 8.56 9.44 6.81
N GLU A 84 8.17 8.16 6.72
CA GLU A 84 8.95 7.08 7.34
C GLU A 84 10.27 6.85 6.62
N THR A 85 11.30 6.59 7.40
CA THR A 85 12.63 6.17 6.93
C THR A 85 12.98 4.74 7.34
N GLY A 86 12.28 4.21 8.35
CA GLY A 86 12.43 2.85 8.84
C GLY A 86 11.63 1.83 8.04
N ARG A 87 11.95 0.55 8.24
CA ARG A 87 11.18 -0.57 7.72
C ARG A 87 10.50 -1.31 8.87
N THR A 88 9.25 -1.71 8.67
CA THR A 88 8.48 -2.48 9.64
C THR A 88 8.03 -3.80 9.01
N ASN A 89 8.25 -4.90 9.72
CA ASN A 89 7.81 -6.22 9.27
C ASN A 89 6.27 -6.34 9.40
N ILE A 90 5.63 -6.86 8.37
CA ILE A 90 4.18 -7.07 8.29
C ILE A 90 3.86 -8.52 7.91
N GLY A 91 2.73 -9.00 8.42
CA GLY A 91 2.24 -10.34 8.12
C GLY A 91 1.06 -10.75 9.00
N GLY A 92 -0.01 -11.23 8.37
CA GLY A 92 -1.15 -11.80 9.05
C GLY A 92 -1.89 -10.76 9.88
N LEU A 93 -1.76 -10.85 11.21
CA LEU A 93 -2.36 -9.89 12.15
C LEU A 93 -1.49 -8.66 12.40
N THR A 94 -0.20 -8.74 12.06
CA THR A 94 0.70 -7.60 12.14
C THR A 94 0.52 -6.75 10.90
N THR A 95 -0.14 -5.61 11.10
CA THR A 95 -0.47 -4.63 10.07
C THR A 95 0.28 -3.33 10.35
N HIS A 96 0.58 -2.56 9.32
CA HIS A 96 1.18 -1.24 9.46
C HIS A 96 0.22 -0.16 8.95
N PRO A 97 0.04 0.97 9.65
CA PRO A 97 -0.80 2.06 9.18
C PRO A 97 -0.26 2.66 7.88
N ILE A 98 -1.15 3.06 6.97
CA ILE A 98 -0.79 3.80 5.77
C ILE A 98 -1.61 5.09 5.70
N GLN A 99 -1.03 6.14 5.15
CA GLN A 99 -1.69 7.44 5.05
C GLN A 99 -1.19 8.25 3.86
N ALA A 100 -2.01 9.17 3.38
CA ALA A 100 -1.60 10.20 2.46
C ALA A 100 -0.75 11.29 3.15
N SER A 101 0.09 12.01 2.38
CA SER A 101 1.12 12.92 2.92
C SER A 101 0.85 14.40 2.71
N GLY A 102 -0.08 14.73 1.82
CA GLY A 102 -0.29 16.10 1.39
C GLY A 102 -1.72 16.32 0.95
N ASN A 103 -1.93 17.48 0.34
CA ASN A 103 -3.26 17.91 -0.02
C ASN A 103 -3.64 17.44 -1.43
N THR A 104 -4.93 17.28 -1.63
CA THR A 104 -5.51 17.27 -2.97
C THR A 104 -6.12 18.63 -3.24
N THR A 105 -5.74 19.25 -4.36
CA THR A 105 -6.33 20.51 -4.82
C THR A 105 -7.02 20.28 -6.15
N ASN A 106 -8.30 20.64 -6.20
CA ASN A 106 -9.13 20.64 -7.39
C ASN A 106 -9.96 21.93 -7.46
N GLU A 107 -10.88 22.02 -8.41
CA GLU A 107 -11.74 23.20 -8.62
C GLU A 107 -12.62 23.56 -7.41
N ASP A 108 -12.94 22.58 -6.55
CA ASP A 108 -13.81 22.76 -5.38
C ASP A 108 -13.01 23.20 -4.14
N GLY A 109 -11.68 23.12 -4.18
CA GLY A 109 -10.81 23.60 -3.11
C GLY A 109 -9.60 22.72 -2.84
N THR A 110 -9.05 22.89 -1.63
CA THR A 110 -7.91 22.12 -1.12
C THR A 110 -8.36 21.27 0.07
N PHE A 111 -8.08 19.97 -0.02
CA PHE A 111 -8.51 18.97 0.94
C PHE A 111 -7.28 18.30 1.56
N SER A 112 -7.30 18.15 2.88
CA SER A 112 -6.20 17.57 3.66
C SER A 112 -6.66 16.27 4.31
N PRO A 113 -5.93 15.15 4.16
CA PRO A 113 -6.20 13.92 4.89
C PRO A 113 -5.82 14.09 6.37
N ASN A 114 -6.53 13.40 7.26
CA ASN A 114 -6.06 13.16 8.62
C ASN A 114 -5.08 11.98 8.65
N ALA A 115 -4.57 11.66 9.85
CA ALA A 115 -3.72 10.50 10.05
C ALA A 115 -4.47 9.20 9.67
N ASN A 116 -3.76 8.28 9.00
CA ASN A 116 -4.29 7.00 8.53
C ASN A 116 -5.45 7.10 7.52
N GLU A 117 -5.55 8.23 6.81
CA GLU A 117 -6.56 8.46 5.79
C GLU A 117 -5.99 8.52 4.37
N ILE A 118 -6.84 8.14 3.42
CA ILE A 118 -6.64 8.34 1.98
C ILE A 118 -7.94 8.89 1.41
N LEU A 119 -7.92 10.14 0.97
CA LEU A 119 -9.11 10.89 0.53
C LEU A 119 -9.75 10.25 -0.70
N GLY A 120 -11.08 10.32 -0.76
CA GLY A 120 -11.87 9.93 -1.92
C GLY A 120 -12.23 11.11 -2.84
N VAL A 121 -11.68 12.30 -2.63
CA VAL A 121 -12.06 13.51 -3.38
C VAL A 121 -11.71 13.40 -4.87
N LYS A 122 -12.51 14.00 -5.74
CA LYS A 122 -12.30 14.02 -7.18
C LYS A 122 -10.93 14.61 -7.52
N ASN A 123 -10.25 14.03 -8.51
CA ASN A 123 -8.91 14.43 -8.91
C ASN A 123 -8.63 14.04 -10.36
N ASN A 124 -7.56 14.58 -10.92
CA ASN A 124 -7.12 14.33 -12.30
C ASN A 124 -6.10 13.18 -12.43
N GLY A 125 -5.86 12.42 -11.36
CA GLY A 125 -4.86 11.33 -11.32
C GLY A 125 -3.39 11.80 -11.33
N ASN A 126 -3.12 13.11 -11.23
CA ASN A 126 -1.76 13.64 -11.16
C ASN A 126 -1.23 13.58 -9.72
N LYS A 127 -0.03 12.99 -9.54
CA LYS A 127 0.62 12.79 -8.24
C LYS A 127 0.89 14.11 -7.50
N GLU A 128 1.15 15.19 -8.22
CA GLU A 128 1.48 16.47 -7.59
C GLU A 128 0.26 17.20 -7.03
N SER A 129 -0.89 17.13 -7.72
CA SER A 129 -2.12 17.81 -7.30
C SER A 129 -3.05 16.94 -6.45
N ALA A 130 -2.78 15.64 -6.32
CA ALA A 130 -3.66 14.69 -5.62
C ALA A 130 -2.95 13.93 -4.48
N LYS A 131 -2.05 14.60 -3.75
CA LYS A 131 -1.26 13.99 -2.66
C LYS A 131 -2.10 13.48 -1.50
N GLY A 132 -3.36 13.93 -1.39
CA GLY A 132 -4.32 13.46 -0.40
C GLY A 132 -5.01 12.15 -0.80
N ASN A 133 -4.97 11.76 -2.08
CA ASN A 133 -5.69 10.61 -2.62
C ASN A 133 -4.86 9.33 -2.68
N PHE A 134 -3.60 9.34 -2.25
CA PHE A 134 -2.78 8.13 -2.25
C PHE A 134 -1.84 8.04 -1.06
N ALA A 135 -1.56 6.81 -0.63
CA ALA A 135 -0.40 6.49 0.18
C ALA A 135 0.73 5.96 -0.71
N GLU A 136 1.97 6.37 -0.44
CA GLU A 136 3.17 5.86 -1.10
C GLU A 136 3.90 4.92 -0.15
N VAL A 137 4.05 3.67 -0.58
CA VAL A 137 4.69 2.62 0.22
C VAL A 137 5.80 1.95 -0.57
N ILE A 138 6.87 1.58 0.13
CA ILE A 138 7.95 0.73 -0.38
C ILE A 138 7.85 -0.60 0.33
N LEU A 139 7.75 -1.68 -0.45
CA LEU A 139 7.69 -3.05 0.04
C LEU A 139 8.98 -3.78 -0.31
N ARG A 140 9.40 -4.69 0.56
CA ARG A 140 10.60 -5.51 0.37
C ARG A 140 10.40 -6.87 1.03
N ALA A 141 10.89 -7.94 0.42
CA ALA A 141 10.99 -9.22 1.12
C ALA A 141 12.37 -9.34 1.77
N ASP A 142 12.40 -9.67 3.05
CA ASP A 142 13.56 -9.97 3.87
C ASP A 142 13.40 -11.41 4.37
N VAL A 143 13.82 -12.35 3.51
CA VAL A 143 13.65 -13.78 3.76
C VAL A 143 14.76 -14.26 4.70
N PRO A 144 14.45 -14.88 5.84
CA PRO A 144 15.46 -15.31 6.80
C PRO A 144 16.28 -16.49 6.26
N GLY A 145 17.52 -16.63 6.73
CA GLY A 145 18.46 -17.66 6.23
C GLY A 145 18.03 -19.11 6.47
N ASN A 146 17.07 -19.34 7.35
CA ASN A 146 16.50 -20.65 7.65
C ASN A 146 15.15 -20.90 6.95
N ALA A 147 14.75 -20.02 6.02
CA ALA A 147 13.51 -20.17 5.26
C ALA A 147 13.48 -21.47 4.44
N THR A 148 12.30 -22.06 4.33
CA THR A 148 12.10 -23.23 3.47
C THR A 148 12.25 -22.83 2.00
N ALA A 149 13.12 -23.52 1.27
CA ALA A 149 13.26 -23.31 -0.17
C ALA A 149 11.99 -23.72 -0.91
N GLY A 150 11.51 -22.87 -1.82
CA GLY A 150 10.34 -23.16 -2.62
C GLY A 150 9.67 -21.90 -3.16
N ASN A 151 8.62 -22.12 -3.95
CA ASN A 151 7.84 -21.02 -4.50
C ASN A 151 6.79 -20.57 -3.48
N VAL A 152 6.80 -19.29 -3.13
CA VAL A 152 5.86 -18.70 -2.16
C VAL A 152 4.95 -17.72 -2.87
N ALA A 153 3.65 -18.04 -2.91
CA ALA A 153 2.61 -17.12 -3.37
C ALA A 153 1.91 -16.51 -2.15
N PHE A 154 1.72 -15.19 -2.19
CA PHE A 154 1.10 -14.43 -1.11
C PHE A 154 0.31 -13.26 -1.70
N LEU A 155 -0.50 -12.62 -0.86
CA LEU A 155 -1.28 -11.44 -1.21
C LEU A 155 -0.82 -10.26 -0.36
N THR A 156 -0.64 -9.09 -0.97
CA THR A 156 -0.55 -7.82 -0.25
C THR A 156 -1.97 -7.27 -0.09
N ARG A 157 -2.37 -6.93 1.14
CA ARG A 157 -3.73 -6.49 1.45
C ARG A 157 -3.71 -5.13 2.11
N VAL A 158 -4.59 -4.25 1.64
CA VAL A 158 -4.97 -3.01 2.32
C VAL A 158 -6.33 -3.20 2.96
N ALA A 159 -6.46 -2.83 4.23
CA ALA A 159 -7.70 -2.82 4.99
C ALA A 159 -8.06 -1.38 5.38
N TYR A 160 -9.35 -1.06 5.38
CA TYR A 160 -9.84 0.28 5.67
C TYR A 160 -11.31 0.24 6.11
N GLN A 161 -11.75 1.34 6.71
CA GLN A 161 -13.15 1.72 6.90
C GLN A 161 -13.43 2.94 6.00
N TYR A 162 -14.69 3.34 5.83
CA TYR A 162 -15.00 4.54 5.08
C TYR A 162 -16.22 5.29 5.62
N VAL A 163 -16.23 6.60 5.39
CA VAL A 163 -17.27 7.57 5.80
C VAL A 163 -17.66 8.47 4.64
#